data_AF-A0A7V4GBR8-F1
#
_entry.id   AF-A0A7V4GBR8-F1
#
_cell.length_a   1.000
_cell.length_b   1.000
_cell.length_c   1.000
_cell.angle_alpha   90.00
_cell.angle_beta   90.00
_cell.angle_gamma   90.00
#
_symmetry.space_group_name_H-M   'P 1'
#
loop_
_entity.id
_entity.type
_entity.pdbx_description
1 polymer ?
#
loop_
_entity_poly.entity_id
_entity_poly.type
_entity_poly.pdbx_seq_one_letter_code
_entity_poly.pdbx_strand_id
1 'polypeptide(L)'
;MSEAIVPQQEDRKPAPEKPTLCPVCSTEIPAGRDRCPGCGKYSETAERCPHCHNPSPAVPYFSRSGAGCMVTMLYGLGGFPGVAYRKAHENELVCELCGGHRGFAAGPLALAAAARRGVPEKPDQAMQRAAQLEAIGAGRSFGLKGLAALLGLAGAGTLLLTLFFVSGLFAALGVAAAAGLLFGALALFVAGRGLRKRYDRDAEVTRLRALADLAREHQGVLRLDRAAEALRLPPPQVEPLLSSLVDGQRVKLDVEDDGVLVYRFLDWMPPDRQLPGR
;
A
#
# COMPACT_ATOMS: atom_id res chain seq x y z
N MET A 1 1.78 -12.16 -57.21
CA MET A 1 1.55 -13.41 -56.46
C MET A 1 1.54 -13.01 -55.00
N SER A 2 0.35 -12.84 -54.43
CA SER A 2 0.14 -12.35 -53.07
C SER A 2 0.03 -13.53 -52.11
N GLU A 3 1.00 -13.68 -51.22
CA GLU A 3 0.95 -14.62 -50.12
C GLU A 3 -0.04 -14.12 -49.06
N ALA A 4 -1.13 -14.85 -48.87
CA ALA A 4 -2.10 -14.61 -47.82
C ALA A 4 -1.54 -15.10 -46.49
N ILE A 5 -1.32 -14.16 -45.57
CA ILE A 5 -0.93 -14.45 -44.18
C ILE A 5 -2.13 -15.09 -43.47
N VAL A 6 -2.04 -16.41 -43.24
CA VAL A 6 -2.99 -17.16 -42.43
C VAL A 6 -2.69 -16.82 -40.95
N PRO A 7 -3.65 -16.24 -40.19
CA PRO A 7 -3.43 -15.97 -38.78
C PRO A 7 -3.28 -17.30 -38.04
N GLN A 8 -2.13 -17.51 -37.41
CA GLN A 8 -1.90 -18.67 -36.56
C GLN A 8 -2.89 -18.63 -35.40
N GLN A 9 -3.74 -19.67 -35.36
CA GLN A 9 -4.72 -19.91 -34.34
C GLN A 9 -3.96 -20.31 -33.07
N GLU A 10 -3.67 -19.32 -32.21
CA GLU A 10 -3.08 -19.53 -30.88
C GLU A 10 -3.84 -20.65 -30.15
N ASP A 11 -3.12 -21.71 -29.79
CA ASP A 11 -3.59 -22.82 -28.99
C ASP A 11 -4.30 -22.33 -27.74
N ARG A 12 -5.64 -22.35 -27.78
CA ARG A 12 -6.49 -22.11 -26.61
C ARG A 12 -6.18 -23.21 -25.59
N LYS A 13 -5.33 -22.89 -24.62
CA LYS A 13 -5.12 -23.69 -23.41
C LYS A 13 -6.49 -24.13 -22.86
N PRO A 14 -6.77 -25.43 -22.76
CA PRO A 14 -8.07 -25.91 -22.27
C PRO A 14 -8.33 -25.32 -20.89
N ALA A 15 -9.56 -24.85 -20.66
CA ALA A 15 -9.97 -24.31 -19.38
C ALA A 15 -9.70 -25.36 -18.28
N PRO A 16 -9.16 -24.97 -17.11
CA PRO A 16 -8.89 -25.90 -16.03
C PRO A 16 -10.17 -26.66 -15.67
N GLU A 17 -10.05 -27.99 -15.58
CA GLU A 17 -11.15 -28.88 -15.24
C GLU A 17 -11.60 -28.59 -13.80
N LYS A 18 -12.88 -28.23 -13.63
CA LYS A 18 -13.42 -27.84 -12.32
C LYS A 18 -13.35 -29.02 -11.35
N PRO A 19 -12.90 -28.82 -10.10
CA PRO A 19 -12.83 -29.91 -9.12
C PRO A 19 -14.23 -30.46 -8.81
N THR A 20 -14.39 -31.77 -8.90
CA THR A 20 -15.65 -32.51 -8.67
C THR A 20 -16.02 -32.69 -7.20
N LEU A 21 -15.10 -32.42 -6.28
CA LEU A 21 -15.28 -32.59 -4.84
C LEU A 21 -15.02 -31.29 -4.08
N CYS A 22 -15.86 -30.97 -3.10
CA CYS A 22 -15.67 -29.80 -2.25
C CYS A 22 -14.45 -30.01 -1.33
N PRO A 23 -13.44 -29.11 -1.33
CA PRO A 23 -12.23 -29.29 -0.51
C PRO A 23 -12.48 -29.13 1.00
N VAL A 24 -13.65 -28.64 1.40
CA VAL A 24 -14.00 -28.40 2.82
C VAL A 24 -14.73 -29.58 3.45
N CYS A 25 -15.60 -30.23 2.70
CA CYS A 25 -16.51 -31.26 3.25
C CYS A 25 -16.56 -32.54 2.41
N SER A 26 -15.76 -32.62 1.35
CA SER A 26 -15.70 -33.75 0.42
C SER A 26 -17.03 -34.10 -0.26
N THR A 27 -18.05 -33.25 -0.15
CA THR A 27 -19.32 -33.44 -0.87
C THR A 27 -19.09 -33.24 -2.36
N GLU A 28 -19.65 -34.14 -3.15
CA GLU A 28 -19.61 -34.07 -4.60
C GLU A 28 -20.37 -32.84 -5.10
N ILE A 29 -19.75 -32.13 -6.03
CA ILE A 29 -20.24 -30.89 -6.57
C ILE A 29 -20.89 -31.19 -7.94
N PRO A 30 -22.22 -31.07 -8.09
CA PRO A 30 -22.88 -31.38 -9.36
C PRO A 30 -22.39 -30.43 -10.46
N ALA A 31 -22.15 -30.98 -11.65
CA ALA A 31 -21.74 -30.19 -12.82
C ALA A 31 -22.73 -29.03 -13.06
N GLY A 32 -22.19 -27.82 -13.26
CA GLY A 32 -22.99 -26.61 -13.52
C GLY A 32 -23.57 -25.90 -12.29
N ARG A 33 -23.35 -26.42 -11.07
CA ARG A 33 -23.60 -25.64 -9.86
C ARG A 33 -22.44 -24.65 -9.64
N ASP A 34 -22.71 -23.60 -8.86
CA ASP A 34 -21.72 -22.66 -8.31
C ASP A 34 -21.70 -22.68 -6.76
N ARG A 35 -22.41 -23.65 -6.14
CA ARG A 35 -22.87 -23.89 -4.72
C ARG A 35 -22.65 -25.33 -4.24
N CYS A 36 -21.86 -25.58 -3.18
CA CYS A 36 -21.66 -26.93 -2.65
C CYS A 36 -22.93 -27.25 -1.86
N PRO A 37 -23.67 -28.31 -2.19
CA PRO A 37 -24.94 -28.59 -1.55
C PRO A 37 -24.78 -28.95 -0.06
N GLY A 38 -23.63 -29.51 0.34
CA GLY A 38 -23.37 -29.89 1.72
C GLY A 38 -23.11 -28.70 2.65
N CYS A 39 -22.11 -27.88 2.33
CA CYS A 39 -21.66 -26.80 3.24
C CYS A 39 -21.93 -25.39 2.72
N GLY A 40 -22.51 -25.23 1.53
CA GLY A 40 -22.79 -23.94 0.90
C GLY A 40 -21.55 -23.18 0.39
N LYS A 41 -20.32 -23.67 0.66
CA LYS A 41 -19.07 -23.03 0.23
C LYS A 41 -18.65 -23.54 -1.14
N TYR A 42 -18.44 -22.64 -2.11
CA TYR A 42 -17.94 -23.04 -3.43
C TYR A 42 -16.49 -22.73 -3.73
N SER A 43 -16.04 -23.54 -4.69
CA SER A 43 -14.76 -23.58 -5.37
C SER A 43 -14.56 -22.35 -6.25
N GLU A 44 -13.32 -21.85 -6.24
CA GLU A 44 -12.71 -20.90 -7.17
C GLU A 44 -13.24 -19.46 -7.21
N THR A 45 -14.49 -19.15 -6.88
CA THR A 45 -14.95 -17.75 -6.72
C THR A 45 -14.74 -17.18 -5.32
N ALA A 46 -13.67 -17.57 -4.63
CA ALA A 46 -13.26 -16.94 -3.37
C ALA A 46 -13.05 -15.42 -3.50
N GLU A 47 -12.97 -14.92 -4.73
CA GLU A 47 -12.83 -13.51 -5.05
C GLU A 47 -14.14 -12.71 -4.85
N ARG A 48 -15.34 -13.30 -5.00
CA ARG A 48 -16.57 -12.48 -4.97
C ARG A 48 -17.16 -12.31 -3.57
N CYS A 49 -17.49 -11.08 -3.22
CA CYS A 49 -18.02 -10.75 -1.91
C CYS A 49 -19.44 -11.29 -1.70
N PRO A 50 -19.75 -11.96 -0.58
CA PRO A 50 -21.13 -12.38 -0.30
C PRO A 50 -22.08 -11.19 -0.10
N HIS A 51 -21.55 -10.02 0.27
CA HIS A 51 -22.35 -8.81 0.47
C HIS A 51 -22.56 -8.00 -0.82
N CYS A 52 -21.48 -7.68 -1.54
CA CYS A 52 -21.56 -6.80 -2.73
C CYS A 52 -21.34 -7.51 -4.07
N HIS A 53 -21.09 -8.83 -4.07
CA HIS A 53 -20.83 -9.65 -5.27
C HIS A 53 -19.64 -9.21 -6.16
N ASN A 54 -18.92 -8.15 -5.79
CA ASN A 54 -17.72 -7.70 -6.51
C ASN A 54 -16.55 -8.66 -6.30
N PRO A 55 -15.74 -8.93 -7.34
CA PRO A 55 -14.49 -9.67 -7.24
C PRO A 55 -13.46 -8.77 -6.55
N SER A 56 -13.35 -8.89 -5.24
CA SER A 56 -12.35 -8.17 -4.46
C SER A 56 -11.66 -9.13 -3.51
N PRO A 57 -10.35 -8.98 -3.26
CA PRO A 57 -9.69 -9.79 -2.26
C PRO A 57 -10.31 -9.57 -0.88
N ALA A 58 -10.24 -10.59 -0.04
CA ALA A 58 -10.50 -10.47 1.38
C ALA A 58 -9.23 -9.91 2.04
N VAL A 59 -9.35 -8.76 2.69
CA VAL A 59 -8.22 -8.07 3.32
C VAL A 59 -8.40 -8.06 4.84
N PRO A 60 -7.31 -8.04 5.63
CA PRO A 60 -7.41 -7.92 7.08
C PRO A 60 -8.20 -6.67 7.49
N TYR A 61 -9.05 -6.76 8.51
CA TYR A 61 -9.91 -5.67 8.96
C TYR A 61 -9.19 -4.33 9.09
N PHE A 62 -8.01 -4.32 9.74
CA PHE A 62 -7.22 -3.12 9.98
C PHE A 62 -6.46 -2.56 8.77
N SER A 63 -6.45 -3.26 7.64
CA SER A 63 -5.87 -2.75 6.39
C SER A 63 -6.82 -1.82 5.63
N ARG A 64 -8.12 -1.85 5.94
CA ARG A 64 -9.10 -0.95 5.34
C ARG A 64 -8.92 0.46 5.87
N SER A 65 -8.90 1.43 4.95
CA SER A 65 -8.91 2.85 5.29
C SER A 65 -10.12 3.16 6.20
N GLY A 66 -9.84 3.72 7.37
CA GLY A 66 -10.86 4.04 8.40
C GLY A 66 -10.79 3.18 9.67
N ALA A 67 -10.47 1.89 9.58
CA ALA A 67 -10.40 1.01 10.76
C ALA A 67 -9.31 1.45 11.75
N GLY A 68 -8.18 1.96 11.24
CA GLY A 68 -7.12 2.53 12.07
C GLY A 68 -7.55 3.78 12.84
N CYS A 69 -8.41 4.63 12.26
CA CYS A 69 -8.90 5.84 12.93
C CYS A 69 -9.78 5.48 14.15
N MET A 70 -10.65 4.48 13.98
CA MET A 70 -11.51 4.00 15.08
C MET A 70 -10.69 3.41 16.22
N VAL A 71 -9.65 2.63 15.92
CA VAL A 71 -8.70 2.12 16.91
C VAL A 71 -8.04 3.27 17.67
N THR A 72 -7.52 4.29 16.97
CA THR A 72 -6.88 5.45 17.60
C THR A 72 -7.84 6.23 18.50
N MET A 73 -9.09 6.44 18.06
CA MET A 73 -10.12 7.08 18.90
C MET A 73 -10.40 6.26 20.17
N LEU A 74 -10.52 4.93 20.05
CA LEU A 74 -10.76 4.04 21.19
C LEU A 74 -9.57 3.96 22.16
N TYR A 75 -8.34 4.09 21.66
CA TYR A 75 -7.17 4.25 22.53
C TYR A 75 -7.22 5.55 23.35
N GLY A 76 -7.79 6.62 22.79
CA GLY A 76 -7.99 7.90 23.49
C GLY A 76 -8.94 7.82 24.70
N LEU A 77 -9.86 6.86 24.71
CA LEU A 77 -10.82 6.64 25.82
C LEU A 77 -10.25 5.83 27.00
N GLY A 78 -8.92 5.76 27.15
CA GLY A 78 -8.25 5.05 28.24
C GLY A 78 -7.53 3.76 27.85
N GLY A 79 -7.18 3.60 26.56
CA GLY A 79 -6.33 2.52 26.04
C GLY A 79 -6.95 1.13 25.98
N PHE A 80 -7.63 0.71 27.05
CA PHE A 80 -8.25 -0.61 27.18
C PHE A 80 -9.31 -0.89 26.10
N PRO A 81 -10.22 0.05 25.77
CA PRO A 81 -11.18 -0.15 24.69
C PRO A 81 -10.50 -0.37 23.34
N GLY A 82 -9.40 0.33 23.06
CA GLY A 82 -8.62 0.16 21.84
C GLY A 82 -7.95 -1.22 21.73
N VAL A 83 -7.39 -1.74 22.84
CA VAL A 83 -6.80 -3.08 22.89
C VAL A 83 -7.87 -4.16 22.70
N ALA A 84 -8.98 -4.06 23.42
CA ALA A 84 -10.08 -5.02 23.32
C ALA A 84 -10.67 -5.04 21.90
N TYR A 85 -10.90 -3.86 21.32
CA TYR A 85 -11.35 -3.72 19.93
C TYR A 85 -10.35 -4.31 18.93
N ARG A 86 -9.06 -4.02 19.11
CA ARG A 86 -8.02 -4.57 18.25
C ARG A 86 -8.03 -6.09 18.28
N LYS A 87 -8.09 -6.68 19.48
CA LYS A 87 -8.08 -8.13 19.67
C LYS A 87 -9.35 -8.80 19.14
N ALA A 88 -10.51 -8.13 19.26
CA ALA A 88 -11.77 -8.64 18.71
C ALA A 88 -11.75 -8.77 17.17
N HIS A 89 -11.03 -7.88 16.49
CA HIS A 89 -11.02 -7.78 15.03
C HIS A 89 -9.69 -8.19 14.37
N GLU A 90 -8.69 -8.68 15.12
CA GLU A 90 -7.35 -8.95 14.58
C GLU A 90 -7.30 -10.08 13.53
N ASN A 91 -8.25 -11.02 13.63
CA ASN A 91 -8.37 -12.14 12.69
C ASN A 91 -9.50 -11.97 11.69
N GLU A 92 -10.23 -10.84 11.72
CA GLU A 92 -11.36 -10.63 10.83
C GLU A 92 -10.88 -10.23 9.43
N LEU A 93 -11.44 -10.87 8.42
CA LEU A 93 -11.26 -10.53 7.01
C LEU A 93 -12.50 -9.80 6.52
N VAL A 94 -12.30 -8.70 5.81
CA VAL A 94 -13.38 -7.90 5.23
C VAL A 94 -13.19 -7.69 3.74
N CYS A 95 -14.27 -7.36 3.05
CA CYS A 95 -14.24 -6.93 1.67
C CYS A 95 -13.62 -5.53 1.56
N GLU A 96 -12.62 -5.36 0.69
CA GLU A 96 -11.97 -4.07 0.45
C GLU A 96 -12.96 -2.99 -0.04
N LEU A 97 -13.90 -3.35 -0.93
CA LEU A 97 -14.87 -2.39 -1.47
C LEU A 97 -15.98 -2.04 -0.47
N CYS A 98 -16.76 -3.04 -0.02
CA CYS A 98 -17.97 -2.77 0.77
C CYS A 98 -17.78 -2.86 2.28
N GLY A 99 -16.69 -3.49 2.76
CA GLY A 99 -16.47 -3.74 4.19
C GLY A 99 -17.23 -4.93 4.77
N GLY A 100 -17.98 -5.68 3.95
CA GLY A 100 -18.70 -6.86 4.39
C GLY A 100 -17.77 -7.96 4.91
N HIS A 101 -18.19 -8.67 5.95
CA HIS A 101 -17.43 -9.72 6.60
C HIS A 101 -17.15 -10.88 5.63
N ARG A 102 -15.89 -11.33 5.56
CA ARG A 102 -15.39 -12.40 4.68
C ARG A 102 -14.95 -13.64 5.46
N GLY A 103 -15.04 -13.63 6.79
CA GLY A 103 -14.62 -14.74 7.65
C GLY A 103 -13.48 -14.36 8.59
N PHE A 104 -12.96 -15.35 9.29
CA PHE A 104 -11.78 -15.22 10.14
C PHE A 104 -10.58 -15.92 9.50
N ALA A 105 -9.41 -15.30 9.55
CA ALA A 105 -8.16 -15.97 9.24
C ALA A 105 -7.86 -17.01 10.33
N ALA A 106 -7.42 -18.21 9.93
CA ALA A 106 -7.07 -19.31 10.83
C ALA A 106 -5.74 -19.10 11.58
N GLY A 107 -5.36 -17.84 11.85
CA GLY A 107 -4.13 -17.46 12.52
C GLY A 107 -3.26 -16.48 11.70
N PRO A 108 -2.13 -16.05 12.29
CA PRO A 108 -1.30 -14.97 11.76
C PRO A 108 -0.68 -15.29 10.38
N LEU A 109 -0.37 -16.57 10.12
CA LEU A 109 0.16 -17.00 8.81
C LEU A 109 -0.90 -16.90 7.71
N ALA A 110 -2.16 -17.25 8.00
CA ALA A 110 -3.27 -17.10 7.07
C ALA A 110 -3.58 -15.62 6.80
N LEU A 111 -3.43 -14.77 7.82
CA LEU A 111 -3.58 -13.32 7.69
C LEU A 111 -2.48 -12.71 6.80
N ALA A 112 -1.23 -13.13 7.00
CA ALA A 112 -0.10 -12.70 6.17
C ALA A 112 -0.25 -13.17 4.71
N ALA A 113 -0.75 -14.39 4.50
CA ALA A 113 -1.06 -14.91 3.17
C ALA A 113 -2.20 -14.11 2.49
N ALA A 114 -3.26 -13.77 3.23
CA ALA A 114 -4.36 -12.94 2.72
C ALA A 114 -3.88 -11.53 2.36
N ALA A 115 -3.04 -10.91 3.20
CA ALA A 115 -2.44 -9.60 2.93
C ALA A 115 -1.56 -9.60 1.66
N ARG A 116 -0.84 -10.70 1.39
CA ARG A 116 -0.03 -10.84 0.17
C ARG A 116 -0.87 -11.10 -1.09
N ARG A 117 -1.98 -11.83 -0.98
CA ARG A 117 -2.88 -12.10 -2.11
C ARG A 117 -3.76 -10.91 -2.50
N GLY A 118 -3.96 -9.96 -1.59
CA GLY A 118 -4.69 -8.71 -1.86
C GLY A 118 -3.98 -7.73 -2.80
N VAL A 119 -2.77 -8.04 -3.27
CA VAL A 119 -2.00 -7.17 -4.16
C VAL A 119 -1.85 -7.78 -5.57
N PRO A 120 -2.92 -7.89 -6.38
CA PRO A 120 -2.78 -7.88 -7.83
C PRO A 120 -2.96 -6.44 -8.31
N GLU A 121 -2.07 -5.53 -7.91
CA GLU A 121 -2.06 -4.18 -8.46
C GLU A 121 -1.20 -4.22 -9.71
N LYS A 122 -1.84 -4.14 -10.89
CA LYS A 122 -1.14 -3.58 -12.05
C LYS A 122 -0.51 -2.26 -11.56
N PRO A 123 0.80 -2.03 -11.77
CA PRO A 123 1.51 -0.86 -11.23
C PRO A 123 0.79 0.46 -11.56
N ASP A 124 0.10 0.49 -12.70
CA ASP A 124 -0.67 1.63 -13.18
C ASP A 124 -1.88 1.97 -12.28
N GLN A 125 -2.53 0.97 -11.67
CA GLN A 125 -3.68 1.16 -10.77
C GLN A 125 -3.26 1.59 -9.36
N ALA A 126 -2.09 1.14 -8.89
CA ALA A 126 -1.48 1.62 -7.65
C ALA A 126 -1.17 3.11 -7.74
N MET A 127 -0.64 3.55 -8.88
CA MET A 127 -0.34 4.96 -9.15
C MET A 127 -1.62 5.80 -9.24
N GLN A 128 -2.69 5.29 -9.87
CA GLN A 128 -3.98 5.99 -9.93
C GLN A 128 -4.67 6.09 -8.56
N ARG A 129 -4.58 5.06 -7.71
CA ARG A 129 -5.14 5.09 -6.34
C ARG A 129 -4.33 5.98 -5.41
N ALA A 130 -3.00 5.97 -5.51
CA ALA A 130 -2.14 6.91 -4.79
C ALA A 130 -2.45 8.37 -5.21
N ALA A 131 -2.63 8.63 -6.51
CA ALA A 131 -3.02 9.95 -7.01
C ALA A 131 -4.44 10.36 -6.59
N GLN A 132 -5.40 9.42 -6.51
CA GLN A 132 -6.74 9.70 -5.98
C GLN A 132 -6.74 9.96 -4.47
N LEU A 133 -5.91 9.25 -3.70
CA LEU A 133 -5.71 9.51 -2.28
C LEU A 133 -4.98 10.84 -2.04
N GLU A 134 -4.12 11.28 -2.95
CA GLU A 134 -3.55 12.63 -2.94
C GLU A 134 -4.61 13.70 -3.28
N ALA A 135 -5.55 13.42 -4.19
CA ALA A 135 -6.65 14.32 -4.50
C ALA A 135 -7.64 14.48 -3.33
N ILE A 136 -7.86 13.42 -2.53
CA ILE A 136 -8.77 13.44 -1.37
C ILE A 136 -8.05 13.83 -0.07
N GLY A 137 -6.73 13.58 0.05
CA GLY A 137 -5.97 13.69 1.29
C GLY A 137 -4.75 14.62 1.29
N ALA A 138 -4.25 15.07 0.14
CA ALA A 138 -3.03 15.90 0.05
C ALA A 138 -3.24 17.26 -0.63
N GLY A 139 -4.41 17.50 -1.23
CA GLY A 139 -4.64 18.63 -2.12
C GLY A 139 -5.27 19.89 -1.54
N ARG A 140 -5.15 20.22 -0.25
CA ARG A 140 -5.42 21.59 0.25
C ARG A 140 -4.94 21.80 1.68
N SER A 141 -3.68 22.19 1.82
CA SER A 141 -3.25 23.17 2.83
C SER A 141 -3.85 23.06 4.24
N PHE A 142 -3.91 21.87 4.84
CA PHE A 142 -3.74 21.73 6.29
C PHE A 142 -2.25 21.91 6.63
N GLY A 143 -1.61 22.92 6.02
CA GLY A 143 -0.34 23.43 6.49
C GLY A 143 -0.51 23.99 7.90
N LEU A 144 0.56 24.50 8.47
CA LEU A 144 0.66 25.06 9.82
C LEU A 144 -0.60 25.81 10.34
N LYS A 145 -1.37 26.47 9.45
CA LYS A 145 -2.65 27.12 9.72
C LYS A 145 -3.80 26.19 10.14
N GLY A 146 -3.95 25.01 9.54
CA GLY A 146 -4.97 24.03 9.94
C GLY A 146 -4.65 23.38 11.29
N LEU A 147 -3.35 23.17 11.55
CA LEU A 147 -2.87 22.72 12.85
C LEU A 147 -3.02 23.81 13.92
N ALA A 148 -2.79 25.08 13.56
CA ALA A 148 -3.07 26.23 14.42
C ALA A 148 -4.57 26.45 14.70
N ALA A 149 -5.45 26.16 13.73
CA ALA A 149 -6.90 26.22 13.94
C ALA A 149 -7.40 25.11 14.88
N LEU A 150 -6.87 23.89 14.73
CA LEU A 150 -7.15 22.78 15.64
C LEU A 150 -6.58 23.03 17.05
N LEU A 151 -5.35 23.55 17.15
CA LEU A 151 -4.76 23.97 18.43
C LEU A 151 -5.49 25.17 19.05
N GLY A 152 -6.01 26.09 18.24
CA GLY A 152 -6.79 27.24 18.70
C GLY A 152 -8.14 26.82 19.26
N LEU A 153 -8.85 25.89 18.60
CA LEU A 153 -10.09 25.32 19.11
C LEU A 153 -9.85 24.44 20.35
N ALA A 154 -8.78 23.64 20.36
CA ALA A 154 -8.39 22.86 21.54
C ALA A 154 -7.97 23.76 22.71
N GLY A 155 -7.27 24.86 22.43
CA GLY A 155 -6.83 25.87 23.40
C GLY A 155 -7.99 26.67 23.99
N ALA A 156 -8.97 27.07 23.16
CA ALA A 156 -10.19 27.73 23.64
C ALA A 156 -11.04 26.76 24.47
N GLY A 157 -11.12 25.49 24.06
CA GLY A 157 -11.79 24.43 24.81
C GLY A 157 -11.14 24.18 26.16
N THR A 158 -9.81 24.07 26.23
CA THR A 158 -9.09 23.89 27.51
C THR A 158 -9.20 25.11 28.41
N LEU A 159 -9.22 26.34 27.87
CA LEU A 159 -9.36 27.57 28.66
C LEU A 159 -10.77 27.71 29.26
N LEU A 160 -11.82 27.30 28.53
CA LEU A 160 -13.18 27.17 29.07
C LEU A 160 -13.27 26.06 30.13
N LEU A 161 -12.56 24.95 29.95
CA LEU A 161 -12.53 23.84 30.89
C LEU A 161 -11.78 24.19 32.19
N THR A 162 -10.70 24.98 32.11
CA THR A 162 -9.96 25.47 33.28
C THR A 162 -10.75 26.54 34.04
N LEU A 163 -11.52 27.39 33.35
CA LEU A 163 -12.44 28.36 33.99
C LEU A 163 -13.56 27.65 34.79
N PHE A 164 -14.08 26.54 34.28
CA PHE A 164 -15.03 25.68 35.01
C PHE A 164 -14.41 24.96 36.22
N PHE A 165 -13.08 24.88 36.28
CA PHE A 165 -12.33 24.13 37.28
C PHE A 165 -12.07 24.90 38.57
N VAL A 166 -12.13 26.25 38.51
CA VAL A 166 -11.94 27.14 39.65
C VAL A 166 -13.06 26.99 40.70
N SER A 167 -14.19 26.36 40.35
CA SER A 167 -15.31 26.11 41.28
C SER A 167 -15.15 24.87 42.19
N GLY A 168 -13.95 24.25 42.23
CA GLY A 168 -13.52 23.38 43.33
C GLY A 168 -14.04 21.93 43.35
N LEU A 169 -15.04 21.57 42.55
CA LEU A 169 -15.68 20.24 42.65
C LEU A 169 -15.08 19.15 41.73
N PHE A 170 -14.22 19.49 40.77
CA PHE A 170 -13.78 18.53 39.73
C PHE A 170 -12.26 18.42 39.52
N ALA A 171 -11.46 18.86 40.49
CA ALA A 171 -9.99 18.94 40.39
C ALA A 171 -9.31 17.65 39.88
N ALA A 172 -9.81 16.48 40.28
CA ALA A 172 -9.23 15.18 39.89
C ALA A 172 -9.58 14.73 38.45
N LEU A 173 -10.76 15.10 37.92
CA LEU A 173 -11.24 14.62 36.62
C LEU A 173 -10.57 15.34 35.43
N GLY A 174 -10.25 16.62 35.57
CA GLY A 174 -9.56 17.40 34.54
C GLY A 174 -8.08 17.06 34.37
N VAL A 175 -7.39 16.61 35.42
CA VAL A 175 -5.99 16.12 35.30
C VAL A 175 -5.95 14.87 34.43
N ALA A 176 -6.92 13.95 34.58
CA ALA A 176 -7.03 12.76 33.76
C ALA A 176 -7.35 13.10 32.28
N ALA A 177 -8.24 14.07 32.04
CA ALA A 177 -8.58 14.51 30.69
C ALA A 177 -7.39 15.17 29.97
N ALA A 178 -6.64 16.04 30.67
CA ALA A 178 -5.45 16.69 30.13
C ALA A 178 -4.33 15.67 29.82
N ALA A 179 -4.12 14.70 30.71
CA ALA A 179 -3.17 13.61 30.47
C ALA A 179 -3.58 12.78 29.24
N GLY A 180 -4.87 12.42 29.11
CA GLY A 180 -5.38 11.66 27.97
C GLY A 180 -5.15 12.35 26.62
N LEU A 181 -5.38 13.67 26.54
CA LEU A 181 -5.14 14.44 25.32
C LEU A 181 -3.65 14.52 24.95
N LEU A 182 -2.76 14.68 25.95
CA LEU A 182 -1.31 14.69 25.72
C LEU A 182 -0.81 13.34 25.21
N PHE A 183 -1.26 12.24 25.83
CA PHE A 183 -0.91 10.89 25.38
C PHE A 183 -1.47 10.59 23.98
N GLY A 184 -2.70 11.01 23.68
CA GLY A 184 -3.30 10.87 22.35
C GLY A 184 -2.55 11.64 21.26
N ALA A 185 -2.17 12.90 21.54
CA ALA A 185 -1.37 13.71 20.63
C ALA A 185 0.03 13.13 20.40
N LEU A 186 0.68 12.63 21.46
CA LEU A 186 1.97 11.97 21.34
C LEU A 186 1.89 10.67 20.52
N ALA A 187 0.86 9.86 20.74
CA ALA A 187 0.64 8.63 19.97
C ALA A 187 0.42 8.93 18.48
N LEU A 188 -0.40 9.94 18.15
CA LEU A 188 -0.60 10.40 16.77
C LEU A 188 0.69 10.92 16.14
N PHE A 189 1.49 11.67 16.90
CA PHE A 189 2.77 12.20 16.43
C PHE A 189 3.80 11.10 16.11
N VAL A 190 3.91 10.10 17.00
CA VAL A 190 4.80 8.94 16.78
C VAL A 190 4.30 8.09 15.60
N ALA A 191 2.98 7.84 15.52
CA ALA A 191 2.37 7.12 14.41
C ALA A 191 2.60 7.84 13.06
N GLY A 192 2.46 9.18 13.04
CA GLY A 192 2.67 10.00 11.85
C GLY A 192 4.11 9.92 11.32
N ARG A 193 5.12 9.85 12.20
CA ARG A 193 6.52 9.63 11.78
C ARG A 193 6.74 8.26 11.15
N GLY A 194 6.09 7.22 11.67
CA GLY A 194 6.16 5.87 11.10
C GLY A 194 5.58 5.81 9.70
N LEU A 195 4.47 6.49 9.45
CA LEU A 195 3.82 6.55 8.13
C LEU A 195 4.68 7.30 7.11
N ARG A 196 5.32 8.41 7.48
CA ARG A 196 6.24 9.14 6.59
C ARG A 196 7.39 8.25 6.13
N LYS A 197 8.04 7.53 7.06
CA LYS A 197 9.12 6.61 6.70
C LYS A 197 8.68 5.51 5.72
N ARG A 198 7.45 5.01 5.84
CA ARG A 198 6.90 4.02 4.91
C ARG A 198 6.61 4.64 3.54
N TYR A 199 5.99 5.82 3.51
CA TYR A 199 5.74 6.56 2.28
C TYR A 199 7.05 6.87 1.54
N ASP A 200 8.08 7.30 2.26
CA ASP A 200 9.40 7.58 1.67
C ASP A 200 10.01 6.30 1.06
N ARG A 201 9.90 5.15 1.76
CA ARG A 201 10.37 3.85 1.26
C ARG A 201 9.60 3.37 0.04
N ASP A 202 8.28 3.50 0.05
CA ASP A 202 7.42 3.04 -1.05
C ASP A 202 7.61 3.94 -2.29
N ALA A 203 7.77 5.25 -2.09
CA ALA A 203 8.11 6.20 -3.14
C ALA A 203 9.51 5.89 -3.73
N GLU A 204 10.49 5.57 -2.90
CA GLU A 204 11.83 5.17 -3.33
C GLU A 204 11.79 3.89 -4.18
N VAL A 205 11.11 2.82 -3.71
CA VAL A 205 10.95 1.57 -4.47
C VAL A 205 10.26 1.81 -5.81
N THR A 206 9.24 2.68 -5.84
CA THR A 206 8.52 3.01 -7.09
C THR A 206 9.43 3.75 -8.07
N ARG A 207 10.23 4.70 -7.60
CA ARG A 207 11.22 5.42 -8.43
C ARG A 207 12.31 4.48 -8.96
N LEU A 208 12.80 3.56 -8.14
CA LEU A 208 13.79 2.57 -8.57
C LEU A 208 13.24 1.64 -9.66
N ARG A 209 11.97 1.23 -9.58
CA ARG A 209 11.31 0.46 -10.64
C ARG A 209 11.21 1.26 -11.93
N ALA A 210 10.78 2.52 -11.86
CA ALA A 210 10.71 3.40 -13.03
C ALA A 210 12.09 3.59 -13.69
N LEU A 211 13.16 3.75 -12.89
CA LEU A 211 14.53 3.84 -13.40
C LEU A 211 14.98 2.54 -14.08
N ALA A 212 14.64 1.38 -13.52
CA ALA A 212 14.96 0.08 -14.11
C ALA A 212 14.22 -0.16 -15.43
N ASP A 213 12.97 0.29 -15.54
CA ASP A 213 12.19 0.19 -16.78
C ASP A 213 12.76 1.15 -17.84
N LEU A 214 13.12 2.37 -17.46
CA LEU A 214 13.75 3.36 -18.34
C LEU A 214 15.13 2.88 -18.84
N ALA A 215 15.92 2.26 -17.96
CA ALA A 215 17.20 1.69 -18.34
C ALA A 215 17.03 0.50 -19.32
N ARG A 216 15.98 -0.30 -19.20
CA ARG A 216 15.64 -1.34 -20.19
C ARG A 216 15.28 -0.74 -21.55
N GLU A 217 14.50 0.35 -21.56
CA GLU A 217 14.13 1.06 -22.79
C GLU A 217 15.36 1.63 -23.52
N HIS A 218 16.35 2.13 -22.77
CA HIS A 218 17.60 2.68 -23.31
C HIS A 218 18.76 1.67 -23.38
N GLN A 219 18.46 0.37 -23.51
CA GLN A 219 19.47 -0.69 -23.74
C GLN A 219 20.58 -0.73 -22.67
N GLY A 220 20.22 -0.44 -21.43
CA GLY A 220 21.12 -0.46 -20.28
C GLY A 220 22.01 0.78 -20.14
N VAL A 221 21.84 1.83 -20.94
CA VAL A 221 22.60 3.09 -20.79
C VAL A 221 21.66 4.19 -20.30
N LEU A 222 21.96 4.78 -19.15
CA LEU A 222 21.13 5.83 -18.57
C LEU A 222 21.96 7.08 -18.23
N ARG A 223 21.59 8.21 -18.81
CA ARG A 223 22.17 9.53 -18.52
C ARG A 223 21.35 10.25 -17.44
N LEU A 224 22.02 11.11 -16.66
CA LEU A 224 21.40 11.83 -15.53
C LEU A 224 20.25 12.75 -15.97
N ASP A 225 20.40 13.44 -17.10
CA ASP A 225 19.40 14.33 -17.70
C ASP A 225 18.12 13.59 -18.10
N ARG A 226 18.26 12.42 -18.74
CA ARG A 226 17.13 11.57 -19.13
C ARG A 226 16.41 10.99 -17.92
N ALA A 227 17.15 10.56 -16.90
CA ALA A 227 16.57 10.09 -15.66
C ALA A 227 15.80 11.22 -14.93
N ALA A 228 16.33 12.44 -14.93
CA ALA A 228 15.68 13.63 -14.38
C ALA A 228 14.38 13.98 -15.11
N GLU A 229 14.41 13.96 -16.44
CA GLU A 229 13.23 14.19 -17.29
C GLU A 229 12.12 13.16 -17.03
N ALA A 230 12.47 11.87 -17.01
CA ALA A 230 11.51 10.79 -16.80
C ALA A 230 10.90 10.80 -15.39
N LEU A 231 11.70 11.08 -14.36
CA LEU A 231 11.22 11.16 -12.98
C LEU A 231 10.56 12.50 -12.64
N ARG A 232 10.65 13.51 -13.53
CA ARG A 232 10.25 14.90 -13.28
C ARG A 232 10.88 15.46 -12.01
N LEU A 233 12.15 15.13 -11.77
CA LEU A 233 12.93 15.57 -10.61
C LEU A 233 14.09 16.44 -11.07
N PRO A 234 14.52 17.43 -10.25
CA PRO A 234 15.72 18.19 -10.57
C PRO A 234 16.96 17.28 -10.50
N PRO A 235 17.96 17.47 -11.40
CA PRO A 235 19.18 16.66 -11.44
C PRO A 235 19.87 16.38 -10.08
N PRO A 236 20.04 17.36 -9.15
CA PRO A 236 20.68 17.11 -7.86
C PRO A 236 19.93 16.13 -6.94
N GLN A 237 18.65 15.85 -7.20
CA GLN A 237 17.89 14.83 -6.47
C GLN A 237 17.99 13.44 -7.10
N VAL A 238 18.31 13.36 -8.39
CA VAL A 238 18.39 12.09 -9.14
C VAL A 238 19.78 11.47 -9.04
N GLU A 239 20.83 12.29 -9.01
CA GLU A 239 22.20 11.84 -8.85
C GLU A 239 22.41 10.91 -7.64
N PRO A 240 21.99 11.24 -6.41
CA PRO A 240 22.15 10.32 -5.27
C PRO A 240 21.35 9.02 -5.44
N LEU A 241 20.21 9.06 -6.14
CA LEU A 241 19.42 7.85 -6.43
C LEU A 241 20.19 6.92 -7.38
N LEU A 242 20.72 7.46 -8.49
CA LEU A 242 21.52 6.69 -9.44
C LEU A 242 22.84 6.20 -8.81
N SER A 243 23.51 7.05 -8.03
CA SER A 243 24.73 6.70 -7.31
C SER A 243 24.51 5.61 -6.27
N SER A 244 23.32 5.53 -5.66
CA SER A 244 22.96 4.43 -4.74
C SER A 244 22.79 3.08 -5.44
N LEU A 245 22.58 3.07 -6.76
CA LEU A 245 22.47 1.86 -7.57
C LEU A 245 23.83 1.32 -8.03
N VAL A 246 24.89 2.14 -7.97
CA VAL A 246 26.24 1.76 -8.39
C VAL A 246 26.83 0.76 -7.40
N ASP A 247 26.76 -0.52 -7.73
CA ASP A 247 27.37 -1.61 -6.97
C ASP A 247 28.65 -2.16 -7.62
N GLY A 248 28.99 -1.67 -8.82
CA GLY A 248 30.16 -2.09 -9.61
C GLY A 248 30.01 -3.45 -10.31
N GLN A 249 28.95 -4.21 -9.99
CA GLN A 249 28.67 -5.53 -10.55
C GLN A 249 27.55 -5.50 -11.58
N ARG A 250 26.45 -4.81 -11.25
CA ARG A 250 25.26 -4.66 -12.12
C ARG A 250 25.20 -3.28 -12.72
N VAL A 251 25.60 -2.25 -11.97
CA VAL A 251 25.61 -0.87 -12.45
C VAL A 251 27.00 -0.29 -12.29
N LYS A 252 27.57 0.20 -13.40
CA LYS A 252 28.83 0.94 -13.43
C LYS A 252 28.57 2.40 -13.75
N LEU A 253 29.22 3.29 -13.01
CA LEU A 253 29.31 4.69 -13.35
C LEU A 253 30.51 4.88 -14.27
N ASP A 254 30.28 5.53 -15.41
CA ASP A 254 31.27 5.88 -16.40
C ASP A 254 31.19 7.39 -16.65
N VAL A 255 32.31 7.99 -17.02
CA VAL A 255 32.39 9.41 -17.35
C VAL A 255 32.77 9.49 -18.83
N GLU A 256 31.86 9.99 -19.66
CA GLU A 256 32.14 10.20 -21.08
C GLU A 256 33.19 11.30 -21.28
N ASP A 257 33.80 11.36 -22.47
CA ASP A 257 34.86 12.33 -22.80
C ASP A 257 34.40 13.80 -22.69
N ASP A 258 33.08 14.04 -22.72
CA ASP A 258 32.44 15.34 -22.53
C ASP A 258 32.21 15.70 -21.05
N GLY A 259 32.62 14.83 -20.12
CA GLY A 259 32.41 14.98 -18.69
C GLY A 259 31.00 14.61 -18.21
N VAL A 260 30.17 13.99 -19.07
CA VAL A 260 28.82 13.57 -18.69
C VAL A 260 28.87 12.22 -17.98
N LEU A 261 28.19 12.16 -16.84
CA LEU A 261 28.01 10.93 -16.06
C LEU A 261 27.01 9.99 -16.75
N VAL A 262 27.46 8.77 -17.03
CA VAL A 262 26.66 7.72 -17.67
C VAL A 262 26.63 6.48 -16.77
N TYR A 263 25.42 6.02 -16.46
CA TYR A 263 25.19 4.83 -15.67
C TYR A 263 24.90 3.65 -16.60
N ARG A 264 25.76 2.63 -16.61
CA ARG A 264 25.66 1.44 -17.45
C ARG A 264 25.17 0.25 -16.63
N PHE A 265 24.00 -0.27 -16.97
CA PHE A 265 23.38 -1.47 -16.40
C PHE A 265 23.81 -2.69 -17.20
N LEU A 266 24.71 -3.48 -16.64
CA LEU A 266 25.34 -4.63 -17.30
C LEU A 266 24.34 -5.78 -17.55
N ASP A 267 23.31 -5.91 -16.72
CA ASP A 267 22.28 -6.96 -16.84
C ASP A 267 21.43 -6.83 -18.12
N TRP A 268 21.33 -5.62 -18.68
CA TRP A 268 20.52 -5.33 -19.87
C TRP A 268 21.37 -4.97 -21.08
N MET A 269 22.69 -4.90 -20.91
CA MET A 269 23.60 -4.54 -21.99
C MET A 269 23.92 -5.78 -22.81
N PRO A 270 23.77 -5.72 -24.15
CA PRO A 270 24.20 -6.77 -25.05
C PRO A 270 25.69 -7.12 -24.83
N PRO A 271 26.09 -8.40 -24.87
CA PRO A 271 27.46 -8.82 -24.56
C PRO A 271 28.52 -8.21 -25.49
N ASP A 272 28.15 -7.85 -26.72
CA ASP A 272 29.01 -7.16 -27.69
C ASP A 272 29.31 -5.69 -27.32
N ARG A 273 28.48 -5.07 -26.46
CA ARG A 273 28.69 -3.70 -25.95
C ARG A 273 29.28 -3.64 -24.55
N GLN A 274 29.50 -4.78 -23.91
CA GLN A 274 30.26 -4.83 -22.66
C GLN A 274 31.73 -4.57 -22.99
N LEU A 275 32.09 -3.30 -23.14
CA LEU A 275 33.47 -2.88 -23.38
C LEU A 275 34.36 -3.51 -22.31
N PRO A 276 35.48 -4.17 -22.69
CA PRO A 276 36.44 -4.68 -21.73
C PRO A 276 36.93 -3.48 -20.91
N GLY A 277 36.70 -3.54 -19.59
CA GLY A 277 37.13 -2.47 -18.70
C GLY A 277 38.60 -2.16 -18.92
N ARG A 278 38.90 -0.90 -19.23
CA ARG A 278 40.26 -0.36 -19.14
C ARG A 278 40.67 -0.23 -17.69
#